data_AF-A0A1G1KG69-F1
#
_entry.id   AF-A0A1G1KG69-F1
#
_cell.length_a   1.000
_cell.length_b   1.000
_cell.length_c   1.000
_cell.angle_alpha   90.00
_cell.angle_beta   90.00
_cell.angle_gamma   90.00
#
_symmetry.space_group_name_H-M   'P 1'
#
loop_
_entity.id
_entity.type
_entity.pdbx_description
1 polymer ?
#
loop_
_entity_poly.entity_id
_entity_poly.type
_entity_poly.pdbx_seq_one_letter_code
_entity_poly.pdbx_strand_id
1 'polypeptide(L)'
;MKRPSGAQALEVRKRITLDETLEVEYAFTNPGARKLSFVFGCELNLSISPSEAARRTDERFRLADEWRGLSLILSTDRTSVLTAAPIESVSESDTGLGRVYQQTALLLQVPVELEPGRTRPYRVALAVSHAD
;
A
#
# COMPACT_ATOMS: atom_id res chain seq x y z
N MET A 1 26.24 -13.33 1.96
CA MET A 1 26.11 -11.95 2.47
C MET A 1 26.09 -12.00 4.00
N LYS A 2 27.03 -11.36 4.71
CA LYS A 2 26.96 -11.27 6.18
C LYS A 2 25.79 -10.35 6.55
N ARG A 3 24.94 -10.75 7.48
CA ARG A 3 23.90 -9.83 8.00
C ARG A 3 24.61 -8.63 8.65
N PRO A 4 24.14 -7.39 8.42
CA PRO A 4 24.70 -6.24 9.11
C PRO A 4 24.64 -6.45 10.62
N SER A 5 25.67 -6.00 11.33
CA SER A 5 25.70 -6.06 12.79
C SER A 5 24.49 -5.31 13.35
N GLY A 6 23.76 -5.94 14.28
CA GLY A 6 22.56 -5.37 14.89
C GLY A 6 21.24 -5.66 14.16
N ALA A 7 21.25 -6.38 13.03
CA ALA A 7 20.03 -6.82 12.36
C ALA A 7 19.12 -7.64 13.31
N GLN A 8 17.85 -7.27 13.37
CA GLN A 8 16.83 -7.99 14.13
C GLN A 8 15.92 -8.74 13.15
N ALA A 9 15.50 -9.94 13.55
CA ALA A 9 14.54 -10.70 12.75
C ALA A 9 13.14 -10.10 12.91
N LEU A 10 12.41 -10.02 11.80
CA LEU A 10 10.98 -9.77 11.73
C LEU A 10 10.40 -10.89 10.87
N GLU A 11 9.40 -11.58 11.39
CA GLU A 11 8.61 -12.52 10.61
C GLU A 11 7.35 -11.82 10.12
N VAL A 12 7.01 -12.01 8.85
CA VAL A 12 5.81 -11.43 8.24
C VAL A 12 5.03 -12.55 7.57
N ARG A 13 3.80 -12.76 8.00
CA ARG A 13 2.84 -13.62 7.29
C ARG A 13 1.83 -12.75 6.57
N LYS A 14 1.61 -13.02 5.29
CA LYS A 14 0.57 -12.38 4.47
C LYS A 14 -0.51 -13.42 4.14
N ARG A 15 -1.77 -13.08 4.36
CA ARG A 15 -2.93 -13.81 3.83
C ARG A 15 -3.67 -12.87 2.88
N ILE A 16 -4.00 -13.37 1.70
CA ILE A 16 -4.75 -12.62 0.69
C ILE A 16 -6.06 -13.35 0.48
N THR A 17 -7.15 -12.61 0.57
CA THR A 17 -8.51 -13.09 0.28
C THR A 17 -9.06 -12.23 -0.84
N LEU A 18 -9.77 -12.84 -1.78
CA LEU A 18 -10.40 -12.15 -2.89
C LEU A 18 -11.83 -12.63 -3.05
N ASP A 19 -12.78 -11.71 -2.89
CA ASP A 19 -14.18 -11.85 -3.26
C ASP A 19 -14.62 -10.57 -4.02
N GLU A 20 -15.68 -9.88 -3.58
CA GLU A 20 -16.01 -8.53 -4.05
C GLU A 20 -14.96 -7.49 -3.62
N THR A 21 -14.15 -7.82 -2.60
CA THR A 21 -13.07 -7.00 -2.06
C THR A 21 -11.75 -7.79 -2.07
N LEU A 22 -10.67 -7.12 -2.42
CA LEU A 22 -9.32 -7.66 -2.19
C LEU A 22 -8.91 -7.32 -0.76
N GLU A 23 -8.82 -8.32 0.11
CA GLU A 23 -8.31 -8.15 1.48
C GLU A 23 -6.91 -8.75 1.62
N VAL A 24 -6.04 -8.03 2.32
CA VAL A 24 -4.72 -8.49 2.73
C VAL A 24 -4.59 -8.33 4.24
N GLU A 25 -4.40 -9.45 4.93
CA GLU A 25 -4.04 -9.47 6.35
C GLU A 25 -2.54 -9.79 6.50
N TYR A 26 -1.82 -8.86 7.10
CA TYR A 26 -0.45 -9.03 7.55
C TYR A 26 -0.45 -9.43 9.03
N ALA A 27 0.48 -10.31 9.40
CA ALA A 27 0.83 -10.58 10.79
C ALA A 27 2.34 -10.41 10.96
N PHE A 28 2.73 -9.37 11.70
CA PHE A 28 4.12 -9.08 12.06
C PHE A 28 4.46 -9.77 13.37
N THR A 29 5.49 -10.61 13.39
CA THR A 29 5.97 -11.30 14.60
C THR A 29 7.42 -10.91 14.88
N ASN A 30 7.72 -10.55 16.13
CA ASN A 30 9.07 -10.26 16.59
C ASN A 30 9.63 -11.49 17.33
N PRO A 31 10.38 -12.40 16.68
CA PRO A 31 11.02 -13.52 17.35
C PRO A 31 12.28 -13.11 18.12
N GLY A 32 12.70 -11.84 18.01
CA GLY A 32 13.90 -11.32 18.65
C GLY A 32 13.72 -10.97 20.12
N ALA A 33 14.83 -10.57 20.74
CA ALA A 33 14.90 -10.25 22.17
C ALA A 33 14.72 -8.77 22.50
N ARG A 34 14.62 -7.87 21.51
CA ARG A 34 14.41 -6.42 21.74
C ARG A 34 13.19 -5.93 20.98
N LYS A 35 12.61 -4.82 21.46
CA LYS A 35 11.49 -4.14 20.79
C LYS A 35 11.88 -3.73 19.36
N LEU A 36 10.93 -3.87 18.44
CA LEU A 36 10.99 -3.30 17.09
C LEU A 36 10.07 -2.08 17.01
N SER A 37 10.56 -1.01 16.38
CA SER A 37 9.77 0.17 16.00
C SER A 37 10.16 0.55 14.58
N PHE A 38 9.18 0.56 13.67
CA PHE A 38 9.39 0.81 12.24
C PHE A 38 8.11 1.30 11.58
N VAL A 39 8.22 1.82 10.36
CA VAL A 39 7.06 2.13 9.50
C VAL A 39 6.95 1.02 8.46
N PHE A 40 5.79 0.38 8.38
CA PHE A 40 5.47 -0.57 7.33
C PHE A 40 4.76 0.14 6.18
N GLY A 41 5.18 -0.15 4.94
CA GLY A 41 4.54 0.35 3.72
C GLY A 41 3.92 -0.80 2.91
N CYS A 42 2.62 -0.71 2.63
CA CYS A 42 1.93 -1.55 1.67
C CYS A 42 1.80 -0.78 0.36
N GLU A 43 2.49 -1.22 -0.68
CA GLU A 43 2.45 -0.59 -2.00
C GLU A 43 1.48 -1.33 -2.93
N LEU A 44 0.63 -0.57 -3.64
CA LEU A 44 -0.21 -1.04 -4.72
C LEU A 44 0.05 -0.22 -5.98
N ASN A 45 0.37 -0.89 -7.07
CA ASN A 45 0.52 -0.25 -8.38
C ASN A 45 -0.70 -0.59 -9.22
N LEU A 46 -1.52 0.42 -9.50
CA LEU A 46 -2.82 0.26 -10.13
C LEU A 46 -2.80 0.89 -11.52
N SER A 47 -3.18 0.11 -12.53
CA SER A 47 -3.41 0.61 -13.88
C SER A 47 -4.77 1.32 -13.95
N ILE A 48 -4.94 2.43 -13.24
CA ILE A 48 -6.11 3.31 -13.28
C ILE A 48 -5.71 4.65 -13.89
N SER A 49 -6.65 5.57 -14.13
CA SER A 49 -6.30 6.95 -14.49
C SER A 49 -5.43 7.60 -13.41
N PRO A 50 -4.70 8.69 -13.73
CA PRO A 50 -4.08 9.53 -12.72
C PRO A 50 -5.14 9.89 -11.68
N SER A 51 -4.91 9.52 -10.42
CA SER A 51 -5.86 9.74 -9.34
C SER A 51 -5.12 10.31 -8.15
N GLU A 52 -5.67 11.38 -7.60
CA GLU A 52 -5.36 11.77 -6.23
C GLU A 52 -6.17 10.90 -5.27
N ALA A 53 -5.57 10.53 -4.14
CA ALA A 53 -6.29 9.82 -3.10
C ALA A 53 -7.01 10.81 -2.18
N ALA A 54 -8.34 10.87 -2.27
CA ALA A 54 -9.15 11.68 -1.37
C ALA A 54 -9.29 10.96 -0.03
N ARG A 55 -8.66 11.48 1.02
CA ARG A 55 -8.86 11.00 2.41
C ARG A 55 -10.32 11.19 2.80
N ARG A 56 -10.98 10.10 3.21
CA ARG A 56 -12.34 10.13 3.79
C ARG A 56 -12.28 10.10 5.31
N THR A 57 -11.44 9.20 5.86
CA THR A 57 -11.02 9.16 7.27
C THR A 57 -9.55 8.77 7.33
N ASP A 58 -8.97 8.68 8.53
CA ASP A 58 -7.60 8.21 8.71
C ASP A 58 -7.37 6.75 8.31
N GLU A 59 -8.46 6.00 8.13
CA GLU A 59 -8.51 4.58 7.80
C GLU A 59 -9.16 4.27 6.44
N ARG A 60 -9.67 5.29 5.73
CA ARG A 60 -10.38 5.12 4.45
C ARG A 60 -10.02 6.19 3.44
N PHE A 61 -9.66 5.75 2.24
CA PHE A 61 -9.23 6.60 1.14
C PHE A 61 -10.01 6.24 -0.12
N ARG A 62 -10.48 7.25 -0.85
CA ARG A 62 -11.16 7.07 -2.13
C ARG A 62 -10.24 7.45 -3.27
N LEU A 63 -10.24 6.63 -4.33
CA LEU A 63 -9.63 6.93 -5.62
C LEU A 63 -10.68 6.78 -6.72
N ALA A 64 -10.47 7.47 -7.83
CA ALA A 64 -11.35 7.40 -9.00
C ALA A 64 -10.55 6.97 -10.22
N ASP A 65 -11.13 6.07 -11.01
CA ASP A 65 -10.63 5.73 -12.34
C ASP A 65 -11.58 6.32 -13.39
N GLU A 66 -11.27 7.51 -13.87
CA GLU A 66 -12.11 8.24 -14.82
C GLU A 66 -12.17 7.55 -16.19
N TRP A 67 -11.11 6.84 -16.57
CA TRP A 67 -11.06 6.12 -17.85
C TRP A 67 -12.08 4.99 -17.93
N ARG A 68 -12.48 4.43 -16.78
CA ARG A 68 -13.39 3.28 -16.71
C ARG A 68 -14.66 3.57 -15.91
N GLY A 69 -14.80 4.77 -15.34
CA GLY A 69 -15.88 5.12 -14.44
C GLY A 69 -15.93 4.22 -13.20
N LEU A 70 -14.79 4.01 -12.53
CA LEU A 70 -14.72 3.21 -11.30
C LEU A 70 -14.45 4.08 -10.07
N SER A 71 -15.02 3.68 -8.94
CA SER A 71 -14.72 4.19 -7.61
C SER A 71 -14.02 3.09 -6.79
N LEU A 72 -12.83 3.41 -6.29
CA LEU A 72 -12.03 2.51 -5.47
C LEU A 72 -12.00 3.03 -4.03
N ILE A 73 -12.18 2.13 -3.06
CA ILE A 73 -12.08 2.43 -1.64
C ILE A 73 -10.99 1.57 -1.01
N LEU A 74 -9.89 2.21 -0.63
CA LEU A 74 -8.82 1.59 0.15
C LEU A 74 -9.10 1.80 1.65
N SER A 75 -9.22 0.71 2.40
CA SER A 75 -9.51 0.71 3.84
C SER A 75 -8.41 0.00 4.62
N THR A 76 -8.26 0.38 5.89
CA THR A 76 -7.30 -0.23 6.82
C THR A 76 -7.89 -0.33 8.23
N ASP A 77 -7.36 -1.22 9.08
CA ASP A 77 -7.78 -1.36 10.47
C ASP A 77 -7.00 -0.47 11.45
N ARG A 78 -6.14 0.44 10.93
CA ARG A 78 -5.35 1.40 11.71
C ARG A 78 -5.17 2.72 10.98
N THR A 79 -5.06 3.80 11.76
CA THR A 79 -4.64 5.12 11.28
C THR A 79 -3.38 5.01 10.43
N SER A 80 -3.49 5.41 9.17
CA SER A 80 -2.44 5.24 8.17
C SER A 80 -2.25 6.53 7.36
N VAL A 81 -1.10 6.64 6.70
CA VAL A 81 -0.81 7.69 5.72
C VAL A 81 -0.80 7.07 4.34
N LEU A 82 -1.55 7.66 3.41
CA LEU A 82 -1.56 7.21 2.02
C LEU A 82 -0.88 8.28 1.16
N THR A 83 0.12 7.85 0.40
CA THR A 83 0.73 8.65 -0.67
C THR A 83 0.30 8.07 -2.00
N ALA A 84 -0.19 8.91 -2.93
CA ALA A 84 -0.46 8.54 -4.31
C ALA A 84 0.48 9.30 -5.24
N ALA A 85 1.08 8.63 -6.22
CA ALA A 85 1.97 9.24 -7.19
C ALA A 85 1.83 8.57 -8.56
N PRO A 86 2.01 9.32 -9.67
CA PRO A 86 2.03 8.72 -10.99
C PRO A 86 3.32 7.92 -11.20
N ILE A 87 3.21 6.76 -11.85
CA ILE A 87 4.32 6.06 -12.47
C ILE A 87 4.36 6.49 -13.92
N GLU A 88 5.50 7.06 -14.32
CA GLU A 88 5.73 7.57 -15.66
C GLU A 88 7.04 7.00 -16.23
N SER A 89 7.03 6.75 -17.53
CA SER A 89 8.23 6.42 -18.31
C SER A 89 8.60 7.59 -19.22
N VAL A 90 9.89 7.75 -19.53
CA VAL A 90 10.33 8.64 -20.60
C VAL A 90 10.32 7.86 -21.91
N SER A 91 9.73 8.43 -22.96
CA SER A 91 9.65 7.84 -24.29
C SER A 91 10.08 8.86 -25.34
N GLU A 92 10.79 8.39 -26.37
CA GLU A 92 11.17 9.20 -27.53
C GLU A 92 10.15 9.03 -28.65
N SER A 93 9.80 10.15 -29.28
CA SER A 93 8.88 10.23 -30.42
C SER A 93 9.47 11.16 -31.48
N ASP A 94 8.83 11.22 -32.65
CA ASP A 94 9.20 12.18 -33.72
C ASP A 94 9.10 13.65 -33.27
N THR A 95 8.41 13.93 -32.16
CA THR A 95 8.29 15.26 -31.55
C THR A 95 9.27 15.50 -30.39
N GLY A 96 10.18 14.55 -30.13
CA GLY A 96 11.16 14.59 -29.04
C GLY A 96 10.77 13.70 -27.84
N LEU A 97 11.42 13.95 -26.70
CA LEU A 97 11.21 13.20 -25.46
C LEU A 97 9.94 13.66 -24.73
N GLY A 98 9.09 12.71 -24.36
CA GLY A 98 7.88 12.93 -23.57
C GLY A 98 7.80 12.02 -22.34
N ARG A 99 7.01 12.44 -21.35
CA ARG A 99 6.58 11.57 -20.25
C ARG A 99 5.32 10.84 -20.68
N VAL A 100 5.30 9.53 -20.45
CA VAL A 100 4.14 8.68 -20.69
C VAL A 100 3.70 8.14 -19.34
N TYR A 101 2.49 8.51 -18.93
CA TYR A 101 1.85 7.94 -17.75
C TYR A 101 1.55 6.45 -17.98
N GLN A 102 1.82 5.64 -16.97
CA GLN A 102 1.61 4.19 -17.00
C GLN A 102 0.58 3.75 -15.97
N GLN A 103 0.74 4.20 -14.72
CA GLN A 103 -0.02 3.70 -13.56
C GLN A 103 -0.08 4.73 -12.43
N THR A 104 -0.95 4.51 -11.45
CA THR A 104 -0.92 5.21 -10.17
C THR A 104 -0.33 4.28 -9.11
N ALA A 105 0.77 4.69 -8.50
CA ALA A 105 1.35 4.04 -7.33
C ALA A 105 0.69 4.56 -6.05
N LEU A 106 0.32 3.64 -5.16
CA LEU A 106 -0.24 3.92 -3.85
C LEU A 106 0.67 3.33 -2.78
N LEU A 107 1.12 4.14 -1.83
CA LEU A 107 1.91 3.70 -0.69
C LEU A 107 1.15 4.00 0.61
N LEU A 108 0.61 2.94 1.23
CA LEU A 108 -0.09 3.01 2.52
C LEU A 108 0.89 2.68 3.66
N GLN A 109 1.15 3.66 4.52
CA GLN A 109 2.15 3.61 5.57
C GLN A 109 1.50 3.57 6.96
N VAL A 110 1.97 2.65 7.80
CA VAL A 110 1.50 2.49 9.20
C VAL A 110 2.70 2.32 10.14
N PRO A 111 2.75 3.03 11.28
CA PRO A 111 3.74 2.78 12.31
C PRO A 111 3.46 1.45 13.02
N VAL A 112 4.52 0.67 13.26
CA VAL A 112 4.44 -0.64 13.93
C VAL A 112 5.39 -0.65 15.11
N GLU A 113 4.84 -0.91 16.29
CA GLU A 113 5.60 -1.23 17.50
C GLU A 113 5.35 -2.68 17.91
N LEU A 114 6.42 -3.43 18.15
CA LEU A 114 6.35 -4.87 18.39
C LEU A 114 7.33 -5.31 19.49
N GLU A 115 6.77 -5.64 20.65
CA GLU A 115 7.52 -6.22 21.76
C GLU A 115 8.06 -7.63 21.42
N PRO A 116 9.14 -8.08 22.06
CA PRO A 116 9.65 -9.44 21.93
C PRO A 116 8.56 -10.51 22.09
N GLY A 117 8.54 -11.50 21.19
CA GLY A 117 7.59 -12.61 21.19
C GLY A 117 6.15 -12.23 20.83
N ARG A 118 5.87 -10.98 20.45
CA ARG A 118 4.51 -10.56 20.07
C ARG A 118 4.28 -10.66 18.58
N THR A 119 3.02 -10.93 18.25
CA THR A 119 2.44 -10.81 16.92
C THR A 119 1.45 -9.65 16.89
N ARG A 120 1.43 -8.89 15.80
CA ARG A 120 0.47 -7.81 15.55
C ARG A 120 -0.14 -7.96 14.16
N PRO A 121 -1.47 -8.08 14.06
CA PRO A 121 -2.16 -8.07 12.77
C PRO A 121 -2.33 -6.64 12.24
N TYR A 122 -2.40 -6.54 10.91
CA TYR A 122 -2.71 -5.33 10.17
C TYR A 122 -3.49 -5.71 8.90
N ARG A 123 -4.62 -5.05 8.65
CA ARG A 123 -5.48 -5.34 7.49
C ARG A 123 -5.54 -4.18 6.53
N VAL A 124 -5.49 -4.51 5.25
CA VAL A 124 -5.72 -3.59 4.13
C VAL A 124 -6.77 -4.21 3.22
N ALA A 125 -7.77 -3.44 2.83
CA ALA A 125 -8.84 -3.89 1.95
C ALA A 125 -9.03 -2.90 0.80
N LEU A 126 -9.24 -3.40 -0.41
CA LEU A 126 -9.54 -2.62 -1.60
C LEU A 126 -10.87 -3.09 -2.20
N ALA A 127 -11.88 -2.24 -2.12
CA ALA A 127 -13.16 -2.44 -2.80
C ALA A 127 -13.19 -1.64 -4.09
N VAL A 128 -13.80 -2.21 -5.14
CA VAL A 128 -13.96 -1.57 -6.45
C VAL A 128 -15.43 -1.62 -6.84
N SER A 129 -15.95 -0.51 -7.34
CA SER A 129 -17.34 -0.36 -7.77
C SER A 129 -17.41 0.57 -8.98
N HIS A 130 -18.53 0.58 -9.71
CA HIS A 130 -18.79 1.62 -10.69
C HIS A 130 -19.04 2.96 -9.97
N ALA A 131 -18.59 4.05 -10.59
CA ALA A 131 -18.97 5.40 -10.17
C ALA A 131 -20.44 5.64 -10.50
N ASP A 132 -21.18 6.25 -9.56
CA ASP A 132 -22.56 6.71 -9.76
C ASP A 132 -22.65 7.85 -10.78
#